data_AF-A0A4R2HS58-F1
#
_entry.id   AF-A0A4R2HS58-F1
#
_cell.length_a   1.000
_cell.length_b   1.000
_cell.length_c   1.000
_cell.angle_alpha   90.00
_cell.angle_beta   90.00
_cell.angle_gamma   90.00
#
_symmetry.space_group_name_H-M   'P 1'
#
loop_
_entity.id
_entity.type
_entity.pdbx_description
1 polymer ?
#
loop_
_entity_poly.entity_id
_entity_poly.type
_entity_poly.pdbx_seq_one_letter_code
_entity_poly.pdbx_strand_id
1 'polypeptide(L)' 'MRALGLAHHWQRLLDEQRAASVAEIAEAEGMDVTQVRRIMRLTLLAPEIIERLMGAPDIVLEQVMRRPWPLIWSVQRQML' A
#
# COMPACT_ATOMS: atom_id res chain seq x y z
N MET A 1 -6.92 -8.10 -0.47
CA MET A 1 -7.79 -7.11 -1.17
C MET A 1 -8.09 -5.86 -0.36
N ARG A 2 -8.66 -5.94 0.86
CA ARG A 2 -9.02 -4.74 1.66
C ARG A 2 -7.90 -3.70 1.82
N ALA A 3 -6.68 -4.14 2.11
CA ALA A 3 -5.54 -3.22 2.29
C ALA A 3 -5.13 -2.48 1.02
N LEU A 4 -5.21 -3.12 -0.17
CA LEU A 4 -4.96 -2.44 -1.45
C LEU A 4 -6.01 -1.35 -1.69
N GLY A 5 -7.28 -1.69 -1.43
CA GLY A 5 -8.38 -0.72 -1.51
C GLY A 5 -8.18 0.48 -0.57
N LEU A 6 -7.81 0.22 0.70
CA LEU A 6 -7.50 1.28 1.67
C LEU A 6 -6.32 2.14 1.22
N ALA A 7 -5.25 1.54 0.73
CA ALA A 7 -4.07 2.27 0.26
C ALA A 7 -4.41 3.30 -0.82
N HIS A 8 -5.15 2.87 -1.85
CA HIS A 8 -5.57 3.78 -2.93
C HIS A 8 -6.66 4.76 -2.49
N HIS A 9 -7.58 4.36 -1.60
CA HIS A 9 -8.58 5.26 -1.04
C HIS A 9 -7.93 6.40 -0.26
N TRP A 10 -7.00 6.09 0.63
CA TRP A 10 -6.27 7.08 1.44
C TRP A 10 -5.37 7.97 0.59
N GLN A 11 -4.68 7.41 -0.41
CA GLN A 11 -3.94 8.20 -1.39
C GLN A 11 -4.85 9.23 -2.06
N ARG A 12 -6.04 8.81 -2.50
CA ARG A 12 -7.02 9.71 -3.10
C ARG A 12 -7.52 10.77 -2.14
N LEU A 13 -7.71 10.46 -0.85
CA LEU A 13 -8.08 11.48 0.15
C LEU A 13 -7.00 12.57 0.28
N LEU A 14 -5.73 12.20 0.21
CA LEU A 14 -4.62 13.16 0.25
C LEU A 14 -4.54 13.97 -1.05
N ASP A 15 -4.64 13.31 -2.20
CA ASP A 15 -4.56 13.95 -3.52
C ASP A 15 -5.72 14.94 -3.73
N GLU A 16 -6.93 14.59 -3.25
CA GLU A 16 -8.12 15.43 -3.28
C GLU A 16 -8.15 16.47 -2.13
N GLN A 17 -7.10 16.56 -1.30
CA GLN A 17 -7.03 17.43 -0.11
C GLN A 17 -8.20 17.23 0.89
N ARG A 18 -8.82 16.06 0.89
CA ARG A 18 -9.88 15.64 1.83
C ARG A 18 -9.32 15.11 3.15
N ALA A 19 -8.03 14.84 3.18
CA ALA A 19 -7.22 14.69 4.38
C ALA A 19 -5.95 15.52 4.19
N ALA A 20 -5.53 16.25 5.22
CA ALA A 20 -4.33 17.07 5.24
C ALA A 20 -3.05 16.24 5.47
N SER A 21 -3.16 15.06 6.08
CA SER A 21 -1.99 14.21 6.32
C SER A 21 -2.32 12.74 6.57
N VAL A 22 -1.28 11.90 6.50
CA VAL A 22 -1.36 10.49 6.91
C VAL A 22 -1.71 10.34 8.40
N ALA A 23 -1.35 11.32 9.25
CA ALA A 23 -1.69 11.29 10.67
C ALA A 23 -3.19 11.50 10.89
N GLU A 24 -3.82 12.39 10.14
CA GLU A 24 -5.28 12.60 10.17
C GLU A 24 -6.03 11.35 9.70
N ILE A 25 -5.53 10.69 8.65
CA ILE A 25 -6.09 9.40 8.20
C ILE A 25 -5.98 8.34 9.31
N ALA A 26 -4.83 8.29 10.00
CA ALA A 26 -4.63 7.35 11.11
C ALA A 26 -5.58 7.61 12.28
N GLU A 27 -5.80 8.88 12.64
CA GLU A 27 -6.77 9.29 13.65
C GLU A 27 -8.19 8.89 13.26
N ALA A 28 -8.61 9.18 12.02
CA ALA A 28 -9.95 8.85 11.52
C ALA A 28 -10.23 7.34 11.46
N GLU A 29 -9.20 6.53 11.19
CA GLU A 29 -9.29 5.06 11.14
C GLU A 29 -9.07 4.40 12.50
N GLY A 30 -8.68 5.16 13.53
CA GLY A 30 -8.30 4.62 14.85
C GLY A 30 -7.08 3.69 14.79
N MET A 31 -6.13 3.98 13.90
CA MET A 31 -4.95 3.15 13.63
C MET A 31 -3.66 3.88 14.01
N ASP A 32 -2.59 3.12 14.25
CA ASP A 32 -1.26 3.73 14.38
C ASP A 32 -0.80 4.28 13.02
N VAL A 33 -0.21 5.47 13.01
CA VAL A 33 0.27 6.14 11.79
C VAL A 33 1.30 5.29 11.02
N THR A 34 2.09 4.46 11.71
CA THR A 34 3.03 3.53 11.09
C THR A 34 2.30 2.42 10.33
N GLN A 35 1.17 1.94 10.84
CA GLN A 35 0.35 0.95 10.14
C GLN A 35 -0.26 1.55 8.87
N VAL A 36 -0.78 2.78 8.95
CA VAL A 36 -1.31 3.50 7.77
C VAL A 36 -0.22 3.69 6.73
N ARG A 37 0.96 4.19 7.11
CA ARG A 37 2.11 4.31 6.21
C ARG A 37 2.49 2.97 5.57
N ARG A 38 2.47 1.88 6.34
CA ARG A 38 2.80 0.54 5.83
C ARG A 38 1.81 0.07 4.76
N ILE A 39 0.53 0.35 4.93
CA ILE A 39 -0.51 0.05 3.94
C ILE A 39 -0.39 0.97 2.72
N MET A 40 -0.18 2.27 2.93
CA MET A 40 -0.04 3.24 1.84
C MET A 40 1.11 2.91 0.89
N ARG A 41 2.18 2.27 1.37
CA ARG A 41 3.28 1.78 0.50
C ARG A 41 2.82 0.81 -0.60
N LEU A 42 1.65 0.18 -0.46
CA LEU A 42 1.09 -0.69 -1.49
C LEU A 42 0.76 0.08 -2.78
N THR A 43 0.52 1.39 -2.71
CA THR A 43 0.31 2.25 -3.90
C THR A 43 1.55 2.37 -4.80
N LEU A 44 2.73 2.03 -4.27
CA LEU A 44 4.00 2.12 -4.98
C LEU A 44 4.34 0.84 -5.75
N LEU A 45 3.57 -0.23 -5.58
CA LEU A 45 3.84 -1.50 -6.23
C LEU A 45 3.57 -1.41 -7.73
N ALA A 46 4.44 -2.05 -8.51
CA ALA A 46 4.23 -2.21 -9.94
C ALA A 46 2.94 -3.00 -10.19
N PRO A 47 2.16 -2.66 -11.24
CA PRO A 47 0.90 -3.33 -11.55
C PRO A 47 1.00 -4.86 -11.60
N GLU A 48 2.09 -5.39 -12.14
CA GLU A 48 2.33 -6.83 -12.29
C GLU A 48 2.46 -7.54 -10.92
N ILE A 49 2.97 -6.84 -9.90
CA ILE A 49 3.03 -7.35 -8.53
C ILE A 49 1.63 -7.39 -7.91
N ILE A 50 0.81 -6.37 -8.18
CA ILE A 50 -0.58 -6.31 -7.72
C ILE A 50 -1.37 -7.45 -8.36
N GLU A 51 -1.21 -7.68 -9.66
CA GLU A 51 -1.84 -8.79 -10.39
C GLU A 51 -1.45 -10.15 -9.80
N ARG A 52 -0.17 -10.39 -9.53
CA ARG A 52 0.28 -11.63 -8.87
C ARG A 52 -0.31 -11.80 -7.47
N LEU A 53 -0.41 -10.72 -6.69
CA LEU A 53 -1.05 -10.73 -5.37
C LEU A 53 -2.54 -11.06 -5.43
N MET A 54 -3.22 -10.71 -6.52
CA MET A 54 -4.63 -11.05 -6.74
C MET A 54 -4.80 -12.51 -7.19
N GLY A 55 -3.84 -13.05 -7.94
CA GLY A 55 -3.90 -14.40 -8.50
C GLY A 55 -3.36 -15.53 -7.61
N ALA A 56 -2.58 -15.23 -6.57
CA ALA A 56 -1.94 -16.23 -5.73
C ALA A 56 -2.39 -16.12 -4.25
N PRO A 57 -3.34 -16.97 -3.80
CA PRO A 57 -3.82 -16.94 -2.40
C PRO A 57 -2.71 -17.23 -1.37
N ASP A 58 -1.63 -17.90 -1.78
CA ASP A 58 -0.49 -18.25 -0.93
C ASP A 58 0.51 -17.08 -0.74
N ILE A 59 0.46 -16.04 -1.59
CA ILE A 59 1.28 -14.86 -1.36
C ILE A 59 0.62 -14.05 -0.24
N VAL A 60 1.17 -14.21 0.96
CA VAL A 60 0.70 -13.48 2.13
C VAL A 60 1.05 -12.00 1.92
N LEU A 61 0.03 -11.17 1.71
CA LEU A 61 0.14 -9.71 1.65
C LEU A 61 1.03 -9.13 2.76
N GLU A 62 1.03 -9.76 3.94
CA GLU A 62 1.89 -9.40 5.05
C GLU A 62 3.39 -9.50 4.73
N GLN A 63 3.84 -10.51 3.99
CA GLN A 63 5.24 -10.62 3.54
C GLN A 63 5.60 -9.46 2.61
N VAL A 64 4.69 -9.10 1.69
CA VAL A 64 4.87 -7.93 0.82
C VAL A 64 4.97 -6.64 1.62
N MET A 65 4.16 -6.48 2.66
CA MET A 65 4.17 -5.29 3.51
C MET A 65 5.41 -5.20 4.42
N ARG A 66 5.99 -6.34 4.84
CA ARG A 66 7.15 -6.41 5.74
C ARG A 66 8.47 -6.10 5.04
N ARG A 67 8.57 -6.30 3.72
CA ARG A 67 9.81 -6.00 2.97
C ARG A 67 9.87 -4.56 2.45
N PRO A 68 11.07 -3.94 2.40
CA PRO A 68 11.26 -2.72 1.63
C PRO A 68 11.10 -3.03 0.13
N TRP A 69 10.45 -2.12 -0.59
CA TRP A 69 10.28 -2.21 -2.03
C TRP A 69 10.99 -1.03 -2.68
N PRO A 70 11.80 -1.25 -3.73
CA PRO A 70 12.43 -0.17 -4.46
C PRO A 70 11.34 0.66 -5.13
N LEU A 71 11.54 1.98 -5.24
CA LEU A 71 10.57 2.85 -5.91
C LEU A 71 10.50 2.60 -7.42
N ILE A 72 11.58 2.08 -8.01
CA ILE A 72 11.67 1.83 -9.45
C ILE A 72 11.02 0.48 -9.79
N TRP A 73 9.97 0.51 -10.62
CA TRP A 73 9.22 -0.69 -11.01
C TRP A 73 10.05 -1.73 -11.74
N SER A 74 11.02 -1.34 -12.59
CA SER A 74 11.90 -2.31 -13.25
C SER A 74 12.71 -3.13 -12.26
N VAL A 75 13.14 -2.52 -11.14
CA VAL A 75 13.82 -3.22 -10.04
C VAL A 75 12.83 -4.07 -9.25
N GLN A 76 11.62 -3.58 -8.99
CA GLN A 76 10.59 -4.38 -8.31
C GLN A 76 10.26 -5.67 -9.06
N ARG A 77 10.19 -5.63 -10.41
CA ARG A 77 9.96 -6.80 -11.26
C ARG A 77 11.08 -7.84 -11.20
N GLN A 78 12.30 -7.45 -10.82
CA GLN A 78 13.41 -8.38 -10.63
C GLN A 78 13.38 -9.07 -9.25
N MET A 79 12.56 -8.60 -8.31
CA MET A 79 12.42 -9.17 -6.95
C MET A 79 11.28 -10.20 -6.83
N LEU A 80 10.71 -10.56 -7.98
CA LEU A 80 9.50 -11.35 -8.13
C LEU A 80 9.80 -12.84 -8.35
#